data_AF-A0A3M1DEF1-F1
#
_entry.id   AF-A0A3M1DEF1-F1
#
_cell.length_a   1.000
_cell.length_b   1.000
_cell.length_c   1.000
_cell.angle_alpha   90.00
_cell.angle_beta   90.00
_cell.angle_gamma   90.00
#
_symmetry.space_group_name_H-M   'P 1'
#
loop_
_entity.id
_entity.type
_entity.pdbx_description
1 polymer ?
#
loop_
_entity_poly.entity_id
_entity_poly.type
_entity_poly.pdbx_seq_one_letter_code
_entity_poly.pdbx_strand_id
1 'polypeptide(L)'
;MSICIVGLGPGNPRHLTLEAQEVLKAAREVWLRTARHPVVPHLPAHLTVHSFDPLYDAAENFAEVYRAIVQEVLRLGERPEGIVYAVPGHPLVGEATVTEILREARERGLEVRIVEGVSFVEPTLTALGVDALGPGLQIYDGIDLAARRHPPLNPDLPALIGQVHSRTLASDLKLTLMNQYPDEHPVTLVVAAGTDQERVLRVPLWELDHHEVNHLTSLYIPPLAVVSGFESFQETVARLRAPDGCPWDRAQTHESLRSHLLEETYEALAALDAGDMDKLREELGDLLLQIVLHAQIATEEGDFRMADVIAGIDAKIKRRHPHVWGDVKVHGADEVLNRWERLKEQERAGEGSMLDGVSSAQPALLQAYVYGERVARVGFDWSRAAEVAEKVREEL
;
A
#
# COMPACT_ATOMS: atom_id res chain seq x y z
N MET A 1 -25.68 25.72 -15.39
CA MET A 1 -25.27 24.31 -15.56
C MET A 1 -24.59 23.92 -14.27
N SER A 2 -25.14 22.94 -13.57
CA SER A 2 -24.74 22.64 -12.19
C SER A 2 -24.99 21.16 -11.86
N ILE A 3 -24.06 20.57 -11.11
CA ILE A 3 -24.17 19.21 -10.60
C ILE A 3 -24.24 19.29 -9.07
N CYS A 4 -25.33 18.82 -8.48
CA CYS A 4 -25.47 18.68 -7.04
C CYS A 4 -25.31 17.20 -6.68
N ILE A 5 -24.25 16.85 -5.95
CA ILE A 5 -23.98 15.47 -5.53
C ILE A 5 -24.38 15.31 -4.07
N VAL A 6 -25.25 14.36 -3.76
CA VAL A 6 -25.85 14.19 -2.43
C VAL A 6 -25.49 12.83 -1.83
N GLY A 7 -24.92 12.84 -0.63
CA GLY A 7 -24.68 11.63 0.15
C GLY A 7 -25.96 11.10 0.79
N LEU A 8 -26.32 9.85 0.51
CA LEU A 8 -27.51 9.19 1.07
C LEU A 8 -27.29 8.57 2.45
N GLY A 9 -26.05 8.59 2.96
CA GLY A 9 -25.71 7.91 4.19
C GLY A 9 -25.49 6.40 4.01
N PRO A 10 -25.15 5.67 5.07
CA PRO A 10 -24.76 4.25 5.03
C PRO A 10 -25.94 3.26 4.94
N GLY A 11 -27.18 3.75 4.96
CA GLY A 11 -28.38 2.94 4.82
C GLY A 11 -29.52 3.32 5.78
N ASN A 12 -29.21 3.82 6.98
CA ASN A 12 -30.26 4.28 7.89
C ASN A 12 -30.84 5.62 7.42
N PRO A 13 -32.16 5.73 7.14
CA PRO A 13 -32.77 6.99 6.70
C PRO A 13 -32.60 8.14 7.69
N ARG A 14 -32.39 7.85 8.99
CA ARG A 14 -32.12 8.86 10.02
C ARG A 14 -30.73 9.48 9.90
N HIS A 15 -29.83 8.86 9.16
CA HIS A 15 -28.48 9.39 8.89
C HIS A 15 -28.44 10.30 7.66
N LEU A 16 -29.57 10.52 6.97
CA LEU A 16 -29.65 11.60 5.98
C LEU A 16 -29.47 12.93 6.69
N THR A 17 -28.44 13.68 6.29
CA THR A 17 -28.18 15.02 6.80
C THR A 17 -29.36 15.95 6.51
N LEU A 18 -29.53 16.98 7.34
CA LEU A 18 -30.61 17.95 7.12
C LEU A 18 -30.50 18.61 5.74
N GLU A 19 -29.28 18.96 5.33
CA GLU A 19 -29.02 19.52 4.00
C GLU A 19 -29.38 18.54 2.87
N ALA A 20 -29.00 17.26 2.97
CA ALA A 20 -29.39 16.26 1.98
C ALA A 20 -30.92 16.14 1.86
N GLN A 21 -31.63 16.15 3.00
CA GLN A 21 -33.09 16.14 2.99
C GLN A 21 -33.70 17.38 2.35
N GLU A 22 -33.16 18.57 2.61
CA GLU A 22 -33.62 19.83 2.02
C GLU A 22 -33.45 19.83 0.51
N VAL A 23 -32.27 19.40 0.02
CA VAL A 23 -31.99 19.29 -1.41
C VAL A 23 -32.92 18.28 -2.08
N LEU A 24 -33.09 17.09 -1.50
CA LEU A 24 -33.99 16.07 -2.04
C LEU A 24 -35.46 16.51 -2.02
N LYS A 25 -35.90 17.26 -1.00
CA LYS A 25 -37.28 17.80 -0.95
C LYS A 25 -37.52 18.87 -2.00
N ALA A 26 -36.53 19.72 -2.28
CA ALA A 26 -36.63 20.78 -3.28
C ALA A 26 -36.50 20.29 -4.73
N ALA A 27 -35.84 19.16 -4.94
CA ALA A 27 -35.63 18.58 -6.25
C ALA A 27 -36.93 18.04 -6.88
N ARG A 28 -36.95 18.01 -8.22
CA ARG A 28 -38.02 17.39 -9.02
C ARG A 28 -37.68 15.96 -9.44
N GLU A 29 -36.41 15.72 -9.74
CA GLU A 29 -35.86 14.43 -10.10
C GLU A 29 -34.55 14.20 -9.34
N VAL A 30 -34.19 12.93 -9.16
CA VAL A 30 -32.91 12.51 -8.60
C VAL A 30 -32.37 11.32 -9.38
N TRP A 31 -31.08 11.33 -9.66
CA TRP A 31 -30.36 10.26 -10.33
C TRP A 31 -29.52 9.51 -9.31
N LEU A 32 -29.85 8.24 -9.09
CA LEU A 32 -29.18 7.39 -8.11
C LEU A 32 -28.02 6.63 -8.77
N ARG A 33 -26.87 6.59 -8.09
CA ARG A 33 -25.79 5.64 -8.44
C ARG A 33 -26.31 4.21 -8.46
N THR A 34 -27.17 3.86 -7.50
CA THR A 34 -27.90 2.59 -7.47
C THR A 34 -29.22 2.75 -6.74
N ALA A 35 -30.28 2.10 -7.22
CA ALA A 35 -31.55 2.00 -6.50
C ALA A 35 -31.49 0.95 -5.37
N ARG A 36 -30.44 0.12 -5.33
CA ARG A 36 -30.20 -0.88 -4.28
C ARG A 36 -29.61 -0.24 -3.03
N HIS A 37 -30.36 0.67 -2.42
CA HIS A 37 -29.93 1.35 -1.20
C HIS A 37 -31.10 1.49 -0.20
N PRO A 38 -30.91 1.17 1.10
CA PRO A 38 -32.03 1.09 2.05
C PRO A 38 -32.79 2.42 2.27
N VAL A 39 -32.19 3.56 1.94
CA VAL A 39 -32.84 4.88 2.05
C VAL A 39 -33.78 5.18 0.87
N VAL A 40 -33.66 4.49 -0.27
CA VAL A 40 -34.43 4.78 -1.49
C VAL A 40 -35.95 4.73 -1.27
N PRO A 41 -36.52 3.73 -0.54
CA PRO A 41 -37.94 3.72 -0.22
C PRO A 41 -38.43 4.89 0.64
N HIS A 42 -37.52 5.64 1.27
CA HIS A 42 -37.82 6.77 2.16
C HIS A 42 -37.64 8.13 1.48
N LEU A 43 -37.28 8.16 0.20
CA LEU A 43 -37.17 9.40 -0.56
C LEU A 43 -38.52 10.09 -0.71
N PRO A 44 -38.57 11.44 -0.85
CA PRO A 44 -39.80 12.18 -1.06
C PRO A 44 -40.63 11.62 -2.22
N ALA A 45 -41.92 11.34 -1.97
CA ALA A 45 -42.82 10.67 -2.92
C ALA A 45 -43.06 11.45 -4.22
N HIS A 46 -42.79 12.76 -4.26
CA HIS A 46 -42.92 13.60 -5.45
C HIS A 46 -41.70 13.55 -6.38
N LEU A 47 -40.59 12.94 -5.94
CA LEU A 47 -39.38 12.84 -6.77
C LEU A 47 -39.57 11.83 -7.89
N THR A 48 -39.18 12.24 -9.09
CA THR A 48 -38.91 11.29 -10.17
C THR A 48 -37.54 10.65 -9.92
N VAL A 49 -37.52 9.35 -9.63
CA VAL A 49 -36.30 8.61 -9.30
C VAL A 49 -35.77 7.88 -10.54
N HIS A 50 -34.55 8.20 -10.92
CA HIS A 50 -33.78 7.50 -11.95
C HIS A 50 -32.64 6.71 -11.28
N SER A 51 -32.19 5.61 -11.88
CA SER A 51 -30.98 4.91 -11.41
C SER A 51 -30.09 4.48 -12.57
N PHE A 52 -28.80 4.41 -12.29
CA PHE A 52 -27.80 3.90 -13.22
C PHE A 52 -27.61 2.38 -13.16
N ASP A 53 -28.45 1.65 -12.40
CA ASP A 53 -28.39 0.19 -12.33
C ASP A 53 -28.38 -0.51 -13.70
N PRO A 54 -29.14 -0.06 -14.72
CA PRO A 54 -29.10 -0.70 -16.05
C PRO A 54 -27.73 -0.65 -16.73
N LEU A 55 -26.85 0.29 -16.36
CA LEU A 55 -25.48 0.34 -16.89
C LEU A 55 -24.62 -0.80 -16.34
N TYR A 56 -24.88 -1.24 -15.11
CA TYR A 56 -24.18 -2.38 -14.51
C TYR A 56 -24.55 -3.71 -15.19
N ASP A 57 -25.77 -3.83 -15.72
CA ASP A 57 -26.24 -5.04 -16.41
C ASP A 57 -25.68 -5.14 -17.85
N ALA A 58 -25.25 -4.02 -18.44
CA ALA A 58 -24.86 -3.93 -19.84
C ALA A 58 -23.34 -3.97 -20.09
N ALA A 59 -22.52 -3.70 -19.08
CA ALA A 59 -21.06 -3.58 -19.22
C ALA A 59 -20.33 -4.85 -18.79
N GLU A 60 -19.15 -5.09 -19.39
CA GLU A 60 -18.31 -6.25 -19.07
C GLU A 60 -17.45 -6.02 -17.81
N ASN A 61 -17.18 -4.77 -17.45
CA ASN A 61 -16.37 -4.41 -16.27
C ASN A 61 -16.82 -3.11 -15.58
N PHE A 62 -16.48 -2.97 -14.30
CA PHE A 62 -16.87 -1.81 -13.48
C PHE A 62 -16.28 -0.48 -13.96
N ALA A 63 -15.08 -0.49 -14.57
CA ALA A 63 -14.44 0.74 -15.03
C ALA A 63 -15.23 1.39 -16.19
N GLU A 64 -15.79 0.58 -17.09
CA GLU A 64 -16.68 1.04 -18.14
C GLU A 64 -17.99 1.58 -17.59
N VAL A 65 -18.59 0.90 -16.60
CA VAL A 65 -19.79 1.38 -15.91
C VAL A 65 -19.56 2.75 -15.30
N TYR A 66 -18.47 2.90 -14.53
CA TYR A 66 -18.16 4.16 -13.85
C TYR A 66 -17.91 5.27 -14.84
N ARG A 67 -17.17 5.00 -15.93
CA ARG A 67 -16.98 5.99 -16.99
C ARG A 67 -18.31 6.40 -17.64
N ALA A 68 -19.20 5.45 -17.92
CA ALA A 68 -20.51 5.75 -18.50
C ALA A 68 -21.37 6.61 -17.56
N ILE A 69 -21.39 6.29 -16.26
CA ILE A 69 -22.08 7.09 -15.23
C ILE A 69 -21.52 8.52 -15.21
N VAL A 70 -20.20 8.68 -15.15
CA VAL A 70 -19.53 9.99 -15.13
C VAL A 70 -19.95 10.82 -16.35
N GLN A 71 -19.88 10.25 -17.55
CA GLN A 71 -20.24 10.97 -18.78
C GLN A 71 -21.72 11.38 -18.80
N GLU A 72 -22.62 10.52 -18.34
CA GLU A 72 -24.03 10.82 -18.31
C GLU A 72 -24.39 11.87 -17.24
N VAL A 73 -23.75 11.83 -16.06
CA VAL A 73 -23.91 12.86 -15.03
C VAL A 73 -23.43 14.22 -15.52
N LEU A 74 -22.28 14.28 -16.22
CA LEU A 74 -21.77 15.52 -16.80
C LEU A 74 -22.73 16.07 -17.87
N ARG A 75 -23.21 15.21 -18.77
CA ARG A 75 -24.19 15.58 -19.81
C ARG A 75 -25.49 16.11 -19.20
N LEU A 76 -25.98 15.49 -18.13
CA LEU A 76 -27.16 15.95 -17.41
C LEU A 76 -26.89 17.26 -16.65
N GLY A 77 -25.69 17.47 -16.13
CA GLY A 77 -25.26 18.73 -15.48
C GLY A 77 -25.22 19.94 -16.42
N GLU A 78 -25.02 19.71 -17.73
CA GLU A 78 -25.08 20.74 -18.78
C GLU A 78 -26.51 21.24 -19.07
N ARG A 79 -27.54 20.53 -18.59
CA ARG A 79 -28.94 20.98 -18.73
C ARG A 79 -29.17 22.31 -17.98
N PRO A 80 -30.09 23.18 -18.43
CA PRO A 80 -30.46 24.40 -17.71
C PRO A 80 -30.88 24.17 -16.25
N GLU A 81 -31.59 23.07 -16.00
CA GLU A 81 -32.06 22.61 -14.69
C GLU A 81 -30.99 21.88 -13.86
N GLY A 82 -29.85 21.52 -14.46
CA GLY A 82 -28.79 20.75 -13.81
C GLY A 82 -29.22 19.32 -13.43
N ILE A 83 -28.47 18.72 -12.51
CA ILE A 83 -28.73 17.37 -11.99
C ILE A 83 -28.57 17.32 -10.46
N VAL A 84 -29.43 16.54 -9.80
CA VAL A 84 -29.19 16.01 -8.46
C VAL A 84 -28.77 14.55 -8.59
N TYR A 85 -27.50 14.27 -8.33
CA TYR A 85 -26.90 12.94 -8.35
C TYR A 85 -26.73 12.45 -6.92
N ALA A 86 -27.35 11.32 -6.55
CA ALA A 86 -27.27 10.80 -5.19
C ALA A 86 -26.50 9.49 -5.13
N VAL A 87 -25.60 9.40 -4.16
CA VAL A 87 -24.65 8.29 -3.98
C VAL A 87 -24.77 7.71 -2.57
N PRO A 88 -24.54 6.39 -2.37
CA PRO A 88 -24.44 5.80 -1.04
C PRO A 88 -23.36 6.46 -0.18
N GLY A 89 -23.59 6.55 1.13
CA GLY A 89 -22.59 7.05 2.08
C GLY A 89 -22.29 8.54 1.91
N HIS A 90 -21.00 8.87 2.08
CA HIS A 90 -20.45 10.20 1.83
C HIS A 90 -19.92 10.27 0.39
N PRO A 91 -20.18 11.35 -0.38
CA PRO A 91 -19.79 11.42 -1.79
C PRO A 91 -18.29 11.28 -2.09
N LEU A 92 -17.43 11.52 -1.10
CA LEU A 92 -15.98 11.41 -1.22
C LEU A 92 -15.36 10.22 -0.48
N VAL A 93 -16.17 9.30 0.06
CA VAL A 93 -15.67 8.11 0.78
C VAL A 93 -16.02 6.86 -0.01
N GLY A 94 -15.04 6.32 -0.74
CA GLY A 94 -15.20 5.08 -1.50
C GLY A 94 -16.14 5.20 -2.71
N GLU A 95 -16.28 6.40 -3.30
CA GLU A 95 -17.13 6.62 -4.48
C GLU A 95 -16.31 7.21 -5.64
N ALA A 96 -15.77 6.32 -6.47
CA ALA A 96 -14.87 6.66 -7.57
C ALA A 96 -15.54 7.52 -8.66
N THR A 97 -16.86 7.40 -8.86
CA THR A 97 -17.54 8.22 -9.86
C THR A 97 -17.51 9.70 -9.51
N VAL A 98 -17.59 10.05 -8.23
CA VAL A 98 -17.65 11.45 -7.78
C VAL A 98 -16.32 12.16 -7.98
N THR A 99 -15.19 11.50 -7.66
CA THR A 99 -13.86 12.10 -7.86
C THR A 99 -13.57 12.37 -9.34
N GLU A 100 -14.01 11.47 -10.22
CA GLU A 100 -13.90 11.62 -11.67
C GLU A 100 -14.83 12.73 -12.20
N ILE A 101 -16.08 12.82 -11.71
CA ILE A 101 -16.99 13.93 -12.03
C ILE A 101 -16.37 15.27 -11.64
N LEU A 102 -15.79 15.39 -10.44
CA LEU A 102 -15.17 16.64 -9.98
C LEU A 102 -14.01 17.08 -10.88
N ARG A 103 -13.20 16.12 -11.34
CA ARG A 103 -12.09 16.38 -12.26
C ARG A 103 -12.59 16.88 -13.61
N GLU A 104 -13.48 16.12 -14.26
CA GLU A 104 -13.98 16.46 -15.60
C GLU A 104 -14.89 17.68 -15.62
N ALA A 105 -15.72 17.89 -14.57
CA ALA A 105 -16.58 19.05 -14.46
C ALA A 105 -15.76 20.36 -14.42
N ARG A 106 -14.60 20.34 -13.75
CA ARG A 106 -13.68 21.49 -13.70
C ARG A 106 -13.14 21.85 -15.08
N GLU A 107 -12.82 20.84 -15.89
CA GLU A 107 -12.35 21.04 -17.28
C GLU A 107 -13.44 21.62 -18.18
N ARG A 108 -14.71 21.26 -17.92
CA ARG A 108 -15.89 21.74 -18.66
C ARG A 108 -16.49 23.04 -18.13
N GLY A 109 -15.95 23.58 -17.03
CA GLY A 109 -16.48 24.78 -16.38
C GLY A 109 -17.86 24.58 -15.73
N LEU A 110 -18.20 23.35 -15.35
CA LEU A 110 -19.43 23.02 -14.63
C LEU A 110 -19.24 23.23 -13.13
N GLU A 111 -20.20 23.89 -12.49
CA GLU A 111 -20.21 24.04 -11.04
C GLU A 111 -20.68 22.73 -10.38
N VAL A 112 -19.89 22.21 -9.44
CA VAL A 112 -20.24 21.03 -8.66
C VAL A 112 -20.39 21.41 -7.20
N ARG A 113 -21.56 21.11 -6.63
CA ARG A 113 -21.84 21.21 -5.19
C ARG A 113 -21.89 19.82 -4.59
N ILE A 114 -21.15 19.60 -3.51
CA ILE A 114 -21.22 18.38 -2.71
C ILE A 114 -22.08 18.66 -1.49
N VAL A 115 -23.05 17.79 -1.23
CA VAL A 115 -23.85 17.75 -0.02
C VAL A 115 -23.41 16.52 0.76
N GLU A 116 -22.84 16.76 1.93
CA GLU A 116 -22.24 15.73 2.77
C GLU A 116 -23.28 14.71 3.25
N GLY A 117 -22.82 13.47 3.42
CA GLY A 117 -23.58 12.37 3.99
C GLY A 117 -22.74 11.62 5.01
N VAL A 118 -23.36 10.92 5.96
CA VAL A 118 -22.63 10.04 6.88
C VAL A 118 -21.97 8.92 6.06
N SER A 119 -20.71 8.60 6.31
CA SER A 119 -20.03 7.54 5.58
C SER A 119 -20.32 6.16 6.21
N PHE A 120 -19.60 5.13 5.79
CA PHE A 120 -19.62 3.84 6.49
C PHE A 120 -18.78 3.85 7.77
N VAL A 121 -17.84 4.80 7.89
CA VAL A 121 -16.85 4.85 8.98
C VAL A 121 -17.53 5.07 10.32
N GLU A 122 -18.34 6.12 10.46
CA GLU A 122 -18.92 6.52 11.75
C GLU A 122 -19.84 5.43 12.35
N PRO A 123 -20.77 4.81 11.59
CA PRO A 123 -21.55 3.69 12.09
C PRO A 123 -20.70 2.47 12.43
N THR A 124 -19.66 2.16 11.63
CA THR A 124 -18.78 1.03 11.93
C THR A 124 -17.99 1.25 13.21
N LEU A 125 -17.45 2.46 13.43
CA LEU A 125 -16.79 2.81 14.69
C LEU A 125 -17.74 2.69 15.88
N THR A 126 -18.99 3.13 15.72
CA THR A 126 -20.05 3.00 16.73
C THR A 126 -20.34 1.54 17.06
N ALA A 127 -20.50 0.69 16.04
CA ALA A 127 -20.76 -0.74 16.19
C ALA A 127 -19.60 -1.48 16.89
N LEU A 128 -18.36 -1.04 16.65
CA LEU A 128 -17.16 -1.62 17.24
C LEU A 128 -16.81 -1.02 18.62
N GLY A 129 -17.32 0.17 18.94
CA GLY A 129 -16.96 0.90 20.17
C GLY A 129 -15.50 1.36 20.18
N VAL A 130 -14.95 1.74 19.02
CA VAL A 130 -13.54 2.11 18.87
C VAL A 130 -13.37 3.60 18.55
N ASP A 131 -12.32 4.20 19.11
CA ASP A 131 -11.93 5.58 18.81
C ASP A 131 -10.98 5.62 17.61
N ALA A 132 -11.28 6.48 16.64
CA ALA A 132 -10.50 6.63 15.42
C ALA A 132 -9.24 7.49 15.60
N LEU A 133 -9.19 8.36 16.62
CA LEU A 133 -8.05 9.24 16.84
C LEU A 133 -7.03 8.69 17.84
N GLY A 134 -7.48 7.97 18.88
CA GLY A 134 -6.64 7.50 19.98
C GLY A 134 -5.34 6.82 19.53
N PRO A 135 -5.37 5.55 19.09
CA PRO A 135 -4.19 4.91 18.48
C PRO A 135 -3.93 5.40 17.04
N GLY A 136 -4.86 6.13 16.44
CA GLY A 136 -4.94 6.35 15.00
C GLY A 136 -5.77 5.26 14.31
N LEU A 137 -6.23 5.53 13.08
CA LEU A 137 -6.99 4.58 12.26
C LEU A 137 -6.57 4.69 10.79
N GLN A 138 -6.27 3.55 10.18
CA GLN A 138 -6.04 3.46 8.74
C GLN A 138 -7.34 3.09 8.04
N ILE A 139 -7.68 3.76 6.94
CA ILE A 139 -8.86 3.45 6.14
C ILE A 139 -8.41 3.12 4.73
N TYR A 140 -8.84 1.96 4.22
CA TYR A 140 -8.46 1.46 2.90
C TYR A 140 -9.63 0.88 2.13
N ASP A 141 -9.54 0.94 0.81
CA ASP A 141 -10.46 0.25 -0.09
C ASP A 141 -10.07 -1.24 -0.17
N GLY A 142 -11.04 -2.14 0.07
CA GLY A 142 -10.82 -3.57 0.01
C GLY A 142 -10.47 -4.08 -1.39
N ILE A 143 -10.96 -3.43 -2.45
CA ILE A 143 -10.65 -3.76 -3.85
C ILE A 143 -9.17 -3.46 -4.13
N ASP A 144 -8.72 -2.25 -3.80
CA ASP A 144 -7.32 -1.86 -4.01
C ASP A 144 -6.36 -2.68 -3.15
N LEU A 145 -6.77 -3.02 -1.93
CA LEU A 145 -5.97 -3.82 -1.03
C LEU A 145 -5.84 -5.26 -1.52
N ALA A 146 -6.93 -5.89 -1.95
CA ALA A 146 -6.94 -7.26 -2.47
C ALA A 146 -6.14 -7.43 -3.78
N ALA A 147 -5.95 -6.35 -4.55
CA ALA A 147 -5.13 -6.37 -5.76
C ALA A 147 -3.61 -6.39 -5.49
N ARG A 148 -3.18 -6.20 -4.24
CA ARG A 148 -1.75 -6.10 -3.88
C ARG A 148 -1.15 -7.46 -3.54
N ARG A 149 0.18 -7.53 -3.58
CA ARG A 149 0.95 -8.71 -3.14
C ARG A 149 1.38 -8.64 -1.67
N HIS A 150 1.39 -7.44 -1.10
CA HIS A 150 1.69 -7.19 0.30
C HIS A 150 0.85 -5.98 0.76
N PRO A 151 0.22 -6.03 1.95
CA PRO A 151 -0.64 -4.97 2.42
C PRO A 151 0.18 -3.72 2.76
N PRO A 152 -0.25 -2.50 2.37
CA PRO A 152 0.40 -1.24 2.72
C PRO A 152 -0.09 -0.73 4.08
N LEU A 153 -0.29 -1.63 5.04
CA LEU A 153 -0.81 -1.29 6.36
C LEU A 153 0.36 -1.24 7.36
N ASN A 154 0.33 -0.27 8.26
CA ASN A 154 1.10 -0.36 9.49
C ASN A 154 0.38 -1.33 10.44
N PRO A 155 0.98 -2.47 10.80
CA PRO A 155 0.32 -3.49 11.61
C PRO A 155 0.16 -3.09 13.08
N ASP A 156 0.81 -2.01 13.52
CA ASP A 156 0.71 -1.48 14.90
C ASP A 156 -0.52 -0.57 15.08
N LEU A 157 -1.23 -0.26 13.99
CA LEU A 157 -2.41 0.58 13.98
C LEU A 157 -3.65 -0.23 13.57
N PRO A 158 -4.84 0.06 14.11
CA PRO A 158 -6.05 -0.54 13.60
C PRO A 158 -6.32 -0.09 12.16
N ALA A 159 -6.95 -0.96 11.37
CA ALA A 159 -7.35 -0.68 10.00
C ALA A 159 -8.84 -0.99 9.78
N LEU A 160 -9.51 -0.12 9.03
CA LEU A 160 -10.87 -0.28 8.56
C LEU A 160 -10.87 -0.38 7.04
N ILE A 161 -11.28 -1.54 6.53
CA ILE A 161 -11.32 -1.86 5.11
C ILE A 161 -12.76 -1.82 4.62
N GLY A 162 -13.05 -0.91 3.69
CA GLY A 162 -14.38 -0.78 3.08
C GLY A 162 -14.57 -1.73 1.89
N GLN A 163 -15.81 -1.77 1.37
CA GLN A 163 -16.16 -2.43 0.10
C GLN A 163 -15.90 -3.95 0.02
N VAL A 164 -16.01 -4.68 1.13
CA VAL A 164 -15.82 -6.16 1.14
C VAL A 164 -17.10 -6.85 0.62
N HIS A 165 -17.36 -6.70 -0.66
CA HIS A 165 -18.69 -6.92 -1.25
C HIS A 165 -18.94 -8.31 -1.84
N SER A 166 -17.91 -9.15 -1.96
CA SER A 166 -18.04 -10.51 -2.49
C SER A 166 -17.10 -11.49 -1.80
N ARG A 167 -17.45 -12.77 -1.85
CA ARG A 167 -16.63 -13.85 -1.29
C ARG A 167 -15.27 -13.96 -1.98
N THR A 168 -15.21 -13.76 -3.30
CA THR A 168 -13.95 -13.75 -4.06
C THR A 168 -13.04 -12.64 -3.54
N LEU A 169 -13.57 -11.41 -3.41
CA LEU A 169 -12.80 -10.30 -2.87
C LEU A 169 -12.33 -10.57 -1.44
N ALA A 170 -13.19 -11.13 -0.59
CA ALA A 170 -12.82 -11.51 0.77
C ALA A 170 -11.67 -12.55 0.79
N SER A 171 -11.65 -13.46 -0.19
CA SER A 171 -10.59 -14.47 -0.33
C SER A 171 -9.26 -13.84 -0.76
N ASP A 172 -9.28 -12.95 -1.76
CA ASP A 172 -8.08 -12.23 -2.22
C ASP A 172 -7.54 -11.29 -1.13
N LEU A 173 -8.44 -10.61 -0.40
CA LEU A 173 -8.10 -9.77 0.73
C LEU A 173 -7.46 -10.57 1.87
N LYS A 174 -8.05 -11.73 2.21
CA LYS A 174 -7.49 -12.67 3.19
C LYS A 174 -6.06 -13.05 2.83
N LEU A 175 -5.83 -13.54 1.61
CA LEU A 175 -4.51 -13.96 1.15
C LEU A 175 -3.50 -12.82 1.17
N THR A 176 -3.93 -11.60 0.82
CA THR A 176 -3.07 -10.42 0.91
C THR A 176 -2.66 -10.14 2.35
N LEU A 177 -3.63 -10.10 3.27
CA LEU A 177 -3.39 -9.80 4.69
C LEU A 177 -2.55 -10.87 5.40
N MET A 178 -2.67 -12.15 5.02
CA MET A 178 -1.85 -13.24 5.57
C MET A 178 -0.35 -13.10 5.25
N ASN A 179 0.06 -12.20 4.35
CA ASN A 179 1.48 -11.86 4.16
C ASN A 179 2.05 -10.98 5.29
N GLN A 180 1.22 -10.44 6.18
CA GLN A 180 1.64 -9.55 7.27
C GLN A 180 1.05 -9.96 8.63
N TYR A 181 -0.20 -10.42 8.66
CA TYR A 181 -0.89 -10.84 9.88
C TYR A 181 -0.88 -12.37 9.99
N PRO A 182 -0.74 -12.93 11.22
CA PRO A 182 -0.92 -14.36 11.44
C PRO A 182 -2.30 -14.86 11.00
N ASP A 183 -2.38 -16.12 10.56
CA ASP A 183 -3.61 -16.76 10.10
C ASP A 183 -4.76 -16.66 11.13
N GLU A 184 -4.42 -16.85 12.41
CA GLU A 184 -5.36 -16.80 13.54
C GLU A 184 -5.60 -15.37 14.07
N HIS A 185 -5.05 -14.34 13.42
CA HIS A 185 -5.26 -12.95 13.85
C HIS A 185 -6.75 -12.63 13.84
N PRO A 186 -7.33 -12.18 14.97
CA PRO A 186 -8.76 -11.92 15.04
C PRO A 186 -9.10 -10.66 14.25
N VAL A 187 -10.00 -10.80 13.28
CA VAL A 187 -10.57 -9.70 12.51
C VAL A 187 -12.08 -9.61 12.77
N THR A 188 -12.69 -8.48 12.44
CA THR A 188 -14.13 -8.26 12.68
C THR A 188 -14.83 -7.83 11.40
N LEU A 189 -15.75 -8.65 10.91
CA LEU A 189 -16.68 -8.28 9.86
C LEU A 189 -17.83 -7.47 10.46
N VAL A 190 -18.07 -6.29 9.91
CA VAL A 190 -19.20 -5.44 10.27
C VAL A 190 -20.10 -5.31 9.03
N VAL A 191 -21.31 -5.87 9.13
CA VAL A 191 -22.29 -5.89 8.03
C VAL A 191 -23.39 -4.89 8.34
N ALA A 192 -23.72 -4.02 7.38
CA ALA A 192 -24.85 -3.10 7.43
C ALA A 192 -24.86 -2.21 8.70
N ALA A 193 -23.69 -1.66 9.05
CA ALA A 193 -23.48 -0.84 10.24
C ALA A 193 -24.48 0.33 10.33
N GLY A 194 -25.03 0.53 11.53
CA GLY A 194 -26.01 1.58 11.82
C GLY A 194 -27.43 1.32 11.31
N THR A 195 -27.71 0.14 10.76
CA THR A 195 -29.06 -0.27 10.31
C THR A 195 -29.66 -1.35 11.21
N ASP A 196 -30.95 -1.65 11.04
CA ASP A 196 -31.61 -2.75 11.77
C ASP A 196 -31.08 -4.15 11.40
N GLN A 197 -30.26 -4.24 10.34
CA GLN A 197 -29.61 -5.48 9.89
C GLN A 197 -28.14 -5.58 10.34
N GLU A 198 -27.70 -4.69 11.24
CA GLU A 198 -26.33 -4.68 11.73
C GLU A 198 -25.90 -6.03 12.31
N ARG A 199 -24.75 -6.52 11.86
CA ARG A 199 -24.10 -7.72 12.41
C ARG A 199 -22.62 -7.47 12.59
N VAL A 200 -22.10 -7.77 13.77
CA VAL A 200 -20.67 -7.70 14.11
C VAL A 200 -20.19 -9.11 14.39
N LEU A 201 -19.27 -9.61 13.56
CA LEU A 201 -18.77 -10.97 13.61
C LEU A 201 -17.25 -10.96 13.75
N ARG A 202 -16.75 -11.40 14.90
CA ARG A 202 -15.32 -11.58 15.13
C ARG A 202 -14.92 -12.99 14.74
N VAL A 203 -13.95 -13.10 13.82
CA VAL A 203 -13.52 -14.35 13.19
C VAL A 203 -11.99 -14.35 13.05
N PRO A 204 -11.32 -15.50 13.01
CA PRO A 204 -9.90 -15.53 12.64
C PRO A 204 -9.74 -15.15 11.16
N LEU A 205 -8.60 -14.55 10.81
CA LEU A 205 -8.34 -14.05 9.45
C LEU A 205 -8.51 -15.14 8.39
N TRP A 206 -8.09 -16.37 8.68
CA TRP A 206 -8.20 -17.48 7.73
C TRP A 206 -9.67 -17.85 7.37
N GLU A 207 -10.64 -17.52 8.22
CA GLU A 207 -12.08 -17.76 7.99
C GLU A 207 -12.78 -16.62 7.25
N LEU A 208 -12.08 -15.54 6.89
CA LEU A 208 -12.69 -14.31 6.35
C LEU A 208 -13.65 -14.56 5.17
N ASP A 209 -13.29 -15.46 4.26
CA ASP A 209 -14.06 -15.82 3.06
C ASP A 209 -15.02 -17.00 3.27
N HIS A 210 -15.24 -17.45 4.52
CA HIS A 210 -16.25 -18.45 4.87
C HIS A 210 -17.61 -17.83 5.23
N HIS A 211 -17.65 -16.51 5.43
CA HIS A 211 -18.85 -15.79 5.83
C HIS A 211 -19.54 -15.11 4.65
N GLU A 212 -20.86 -14.91 4.79
CA GLU A 212 -21.63 -14.11 3.85
C GLU A 212 -21.26 -12.63 3.99
N VAL A 213 -20.84 -12.03 2.86
CA VAL A 213 -20.47 -10.61 2.76
C VAL A 213 -21.27 -9.95 1.65
N ASN A 214 -21.46 -8.63 1.73
CA ASN A 214 -22.21 -7.85 0.74
C ASN A 214 -21.66 -6.41 0.65
N HIS A 215 -22.26 -5.57 -0.20
CA HIS A 215 -21.82 -4.20 -0.45
C HIS A 215 -21.88 -3.26 0.77
N LEU A 216 -22.48 -3.69 1.89
CA LEU A 216 -22.50 -2.98 3.17
C LEU A 216 -21.57 -3.64 4.20
N THR A 217 -20.69 -4.55 3.78
CA THR A 217 -19.71 -5.20 4.64
C THR A 217 -18.40 -4.44 4.65
N SER A 218 -17.91 -4.17 5.86
CA SER A 218 -16.57 -3.64 6.15
C SER A 218 -15.81 -4.63 7.02
N LEU A 219 -14.48 -4.60 6.93
CA LEU A 219 -13.58 -5.42 7.73
C LEU A 219 -12.76 -4.51 8.65
N TYR A 220 -12.82 -4.78 9.94
CA TYR A 220 -11.95 -4.16 10.93
C TYR A 220 -10.84 -5.13 11.34
N ILE A 221 -9.62 -4.61 11.35
CA ILE A 221 -8.41 -5.34 11.70
C ILE A 221 -7.79 -4.61 12.90
N PRO A 222 -7.78 -5.23 14.10
CA PRO A 222 -7.08 -4.65 15.24
C PRO A 222 -5.56 -4.69 15.01
N PRO A 223 -4.79 -3.84 15.71
CA PRO A 223 -3.33 -3.90 15.65
C PRO A 223 -2.81 -5.25 16.15
N LEU A 224 -1.61 -5.62 15.72
CA LEU A 224 -0.90 -6.76 16.29
C LEU A 224 -0.58 -6.52 17.77
N ALA A 225 -0.57 -7.60 18.54
CA ALA A 225 -0.26 -7.53 19.98
C ALA A 225 1.22 -7.18 20.24
N VAL A 226 2.09 -7.43 19.26
CA VAL A 226 3.53 -7.13 19.30
C VAL A 226 3.80 -6.09 18.24
N VAL A 227 4.55 -5.05 18.63
CA VAL A 227 5.02 -4.00 17.72
C VAL A 227 5.88 -4.62 16.63
N SER A 228 5.53 -4.37 15.37
CA SER A 228 6.18 -4.94 14.19
C SER A 228 6.17 -4.00 12.98
N GLY A 229 5.55 -2.82 13.10
CA GLY A 229 5.59 -1.78 12.08
C GLY A 229 6.95 -1.11 12.00
N PHE A 230 7.38 -0.83 10.77
CA PHE A 230 8.67 -0.20 10.52
C PHE A 230 8.74 1.22 11.09
N GLU A 231 7.64 1.96 11.04
CA GLU A 231 7.53 3.30 11.61
C GLU A 231 7.74 3.31 13.13
N SER A 232 7.18 2.33 13.85
CA SER A 232 7.38 2.19 15.30
C SER A 232 8.82 1.82 15.64
N PHE A 233 9.49 1.05 14.78
CA PHE A 233 10.92 0.76 14.93
C PHE A 233 11.78 2.01 14.70
N GLN A 234 11.48 2.82 13.68
CA GLN A 234 12.14 4.12 13.49
C GLN A 234 11.95 5.03 14.72
N GLU A 235 10.74 5.11 15.27
CA GLU A 235 10.48 5.87 16.51
C GLU A 235 11.29 5.34 17.68
N THR A 236 11.43 4.02 17.82
CA THR A 236 12.26 3.40 18.85
C THR A 236 13.72 3.87 18.74
N VAL A 237 14.29 3.86 17.54
CA VAL A 237 15.67 4.31 17.31
C VAL A 237 15.82 5.82 17.53
N ALA A 238 14.84 6.61 17.07
CA ALA A 238 14.81 8.05 17.33
C ALA A 238 14.75 8.36 18.84
N ARG A 239 13.93 7.62 19.60
CA ARG A 239 13.83 7.74 21.06
C ARG A 239 15.12 7.35 21.77
N LEU A 240 15.82 6.32 21.31
CA LEU A 240 17.14 5.93 21.83
C LEU A 240 18.17 7.06 21.64
N ARG A 241 18.09 7.79 20.53
CA ARG A 241 19.02 8.89 20.21
C ARG A 241 18.56 10.28 20.65
N ALA A 242 17.35 10.41 21.18
CA ALA A 242 16.83 11.65 21.74
C ALA A 242 17.72 12.18 22.89
N PRO A 243 17.67 13.48 23.25
CA PRO A 243 18.51 14.04 24.32
C PRO A 243 18.39 13.32 25.68
N ASP A 244 17.21 12.78 25.98
CA ASP A 244 16.88 11.98 27.17
C ASP A 244 16.96 10.46 26.93
N GLY A 245 17.48 10.05 25.77
CA GLY A 245 17.66 8.66 25.35
C GLY A 245 18.91 7.99 25.92
N CYS A 246 19.33 6.90 25.28
CA CYS A 246 20.47 6.10 25.67
C CYS A 246 21.80 6.83 25.36
N PRO A 247 22.69 7.03 26.34
CA PRO A 247 23.98 7.70 26.11
C PRO A 247 24.87 7.00 25.08
N TRP A 248 24.81 5.67 25.00
CA TRP A 248 25.61 4.90 24.04
C TRP A 248 25.12 5.11 22.61
N ASP A 249 23.81 4.98 22.37
CA ASP A 249 23.21 5.17 21.04
C ASP A 249 23.46 6.58 20.52
N ARG A 250 23.32 7.59 21.38
CA ARG A 250 23.59 9.00 21.06
C ARG A 250 25.04 9.29 20.67
N ALA A 251 25.99 8.55 21.25
CA ALA A 251 27.41 8.74 20.99
C ALA A 251 27.85 8.13 19.65
N GLN A 252 27.00 7.32 19.00
CA GLN A 252 27.34 6.67 17.74
C GLN A 252 27.37 7.66 16.58
N THR A 253 28.37 7.48 15.71
CA THR A 253 28.52 8.15 14.42
C THR A 253 28.51 7.11 13.29
N HIS A 254 28.47 7.56 12.04
CA HIS A 254 28.62 6.66 10.90
C HIS A 254 29.90 5.82 10.98
N GLU A 255 31.00 6.40 11.45
CA GLU A 255 32.31 5.73 11.53
C GLU A 255 32.37 4.68 12.63
N SER A 256 31.75 4.94 13.79
CA SER A 256 31.77 4.02 14.93
C SER A 256 30.92 2.77 14.68
N LEU A 257 29.85 2.90 13.90
CA LEU A 257 28.95 1.79 13.59
C LEU A 257 29.47 0.83 12.50
N ARG A 258 30.55 1.17 11.78
CA ARG A 258 31.06 0.34 10.68
C ARG A 258 31.43 -1.09 11.09
N SER A 259 32.02 -1.27 12.27
CA SER A 259 32.40 -2.59 12.76
C SER A 259 31.16 -3.43 13.09
N HIS A 260 30.16 -2.82 13.72
CA HIS A 260 28.90 -3.48 14.05
C HIS A 260 28.18 -3.92 12.77
N LEU A 261 28.05 -3.05 11.76
CA LEU A 261 27.46 -3.43 10.47
C LEU A 261 28.14 -4.64 9.82
N LEU A 262 29.48 -4.71 9.91
CA LEU A 262 30.23 -5.84 9.38
C LEU A 262 30.02 -7.12 10.19
N GLU A 263 29.99 -7.01 11.51
CA GLU A 263 29.69 -8.10 12.45
C GLU A 263 28.32 -8.71 12.17
N GLU A 264 27.25 -7.91 12.17
CA GLU A 264 25.88 -8.40 11.90
C GLU A 264 25.77 -9.02 10.49
N THR A 265 26.54 -8.52 9.52
CA THR A 265 26.59 -9.12 8.18
C THR A 265 27.18 -10.54 8.23
N TYR A 266 28.26 -10.74 8.99
CA TYR A 266 28.87 -12.06 9.13
C TYR A 266 28.01 -13.01 9.95
N GLU A 267 27.32 -12.54 10.99
CA GLU A 267 26.40 -13.37 11.76
C GLU A 267 25.21 -13.83 10.91
N ALA A 268 24.62 -12.94 10.10
CA ALA A 268 23.55 -13.31 9.17
C ALA A 268 24.01 -14.36 8.13
N LEU A 269 25.23 -14.22 7.61
CA LEU A 269 25.81 -15.21 6.70
C LEU A 269 26.06 -16.55 7.40
N ALA A 270 26.56 -16.54 8.63
CA ALA A 270 26.76 -17.75 9.41
C ALA A 270 25.44 -18.49 9.68
N ALA A 271 24.35 -17.75 9.96
CA ALA A 271 23.02 -18.32 10.13
C ALA A 271 22.50 -18.96 8.82
N LEU A 272 22.73 -18.31 7.67
CA LEU A 272 22.42 -18.88 6.35
C LEU A 272 23.17 -20.19 6.10
N ASP A 273 24.49 -20.21 6.34
CA ASP A 273 25.32 -21.39 6.13
C ASP A 273 24.93 -22.54 7.07
N ALA A 274 24.48 -22.23 8.28
CA ALA A 274 23.96 -23.21 9.24
C ALA A 274 22.53 -23.68 8.93
N GLY A 275 21.80 -22.98 8.05
CA GLY A 275 20.38 -23.23 7.80
C GLY A 275 19.48 -22.94 9.00
N ASP A 276 19.92 -22.06 9.91
CA ASP A 276 19.19 -21.69 11.12
C ASP A 276 18.28 -20.48 10.85
N MET A 277 16.99 -20.76 10.61
CA MET A 277 16.01 -19.73 10.26
C MET A 277 15.66 -18.80 11.43
N ASP A 278 15.73 -19.29 12.67
CA ASP A 278 15.43 -18.46 13.85
C ASP A 278 16.57 -17.47 14.08
N LYS A 279 17.83 -17.93 13.99
CA LYS A 279 18.99 -17.06 14.07
C LYS A 279 19.05 -16.11 12.88
N LEU A 280 18.77 -16.56 11.66
CA LEU A 280 18.72 -15.68 10.49
C LEU A 280 17.72 -14.54 10.67
N ARG A 281 16.53 -14.80 11.24
CA ARG A 281 15.55 -13.76 11.54
C ARG A 281 16.09 -12.73 12.54
N GLU A 282 16.79 -13.18 13.57
CA GLU A 282 17.44 -12.32 14.58
C GLU A 282 18.48 -11.41 13.91
N GLU A 283 19.42 -11.98 13.15
CA GLU A 283 20.50 -11.22 12.50
C GLU A 283 20.02 -10.24 11.43
N LEU A 284 18.95 -10.58 10.70
CA LEU A 284 18.33 -9.65 9.77
C LEU A 284 17.72 -8.45 10.50
N GLY A 285 17.26 -8.64 11.74
CA GLY A 285 16.82 -7.57 12.62
C GLY A 285 17.97 -6.67 13.05
N ASP A 286 19.11 -7.24 13.43
CA ASP A 286 20.29 -6.47 13.84
C ASP A 286 20.91 -5.70 12.66
N LEU A 287 20.95 -6.29 11.47
CA LEU A 287 21.29 -5.58 10.23
C LEU A 287 20.32 -4.42 9.94
N LEU A 288 19.01 -4.64 10.15
CA LEU A 288 18.01 -3.58 9.98
C LEU A 288 18.23 -2.44 11.00
N LEU A 289 18.58 -2.75 12.25
CA LEU A 289 18.93 -1.76 13.26
C LEU A 289 20.09 -0.88 12.80
N GLN A 290 21.15 -1.46 12.25
CA GLN A 290 22.29 -0.68 11.74
C GLN A 290 21.87 0.28 10.61
N ILE A 291 21.01 -0.17 9.69
CA ILE A 291 20.49 0.67 8.60
C ILE A 291 19.66 1.83 9.16
N VAL A 292 18.77 1.57 10.13
CA VAL A 292 17.92 2.61 10.74
C VAL A 292 18.75 3.58 11.58
N LEU A 293 19.76 3.12 12.32
CA LEU A 293 20.68 4.00 13.07
C LEU A 293 21.41 4.97 12.14
N HIS A 294 21.96 4.49 11.02
CA HIS A 294 22.59 5.36 10.03
C HIS A 294 21.62 6.38 9.44
N ALA A 295 20.40 5.98 9.11
CA ALA A 295 19.39 6.90 8.59
C ALA A 295 18.96 7.93 9.65
N GLN A 296 18.90 7.54 10.92
CA GLN A 296 18.57 8.43 12.03
C GLN A 296 19.68 9.47 12.27
N ILE A 297 20.96 9.05 12.27
CA ILE A 297 22.12 9.97 12.34
C ILE A 297 22.07 10.97 11.18
N ALA A 298 21.90 10.50 9.95
CA ALA A 298 21.82 11.38 8.77
C ALA A 298 20.62 12.33 8.84
N THR A 299 19.49 11.90 9.43
CA THR A 299 18.32 12.76 9.64
C THR A 299 18.62 13.87 10.65
N GLU A 300 19.33 13.55 11.74
CA GLU A 300 19.76 14.52 12.77
C GLU A 300 20.76 15.55 12.21
N GLU A 301 21.63 15.13 11.30
CA GLU A 301 22.63 15.97 10.64
C GLU A 301 22.06 16.77 9.46
N GLY A 302 20.86 16.41 8.99
CA GLY A 302 20.16 17.09 7.90
C GLY A 302 20.55 16.64 6.50
N ASP A 303 21.21 15.49 6.37
CA ASP A 303 21.75 14.97 5.11
C ASP A 303 20.70 14.20 4.29
N PHE A 304 20.15 13.12 4.84
CA PHE A 304 19.10 12.30 4.20
C PHE A 304 18.21 11.62 5.24
N ARG A 305 17.02 11.18 4.79
CA ARG A 305 16.03 10.47 5.62
C ARG A 305 15.90 9.02 5.18
N MET A 306 15.29 8.19 6.02
CA MET A 306 14.99 6.80 5.64
C MET A 306 14.11 6.71 4.37
N ALA A 307 13.20 7.68 4.17
CA ALA A 307 12.40 7.76 2.95
C ALA A 307 13.27 7.91 1.68
N ASP A 308 14.40 8.61 1.76
CA ASP A 308 15.33 8.78 0.63
C ASP A 308 16.07 7.47 0.32
N VAL A 309 16.45 6.73 1.37
CA VAL A 309 17.07 5.39 1.24
C VAL A 309 16.11 4.41 0.54
N ILE A 310 14.86 4.35 1.01
CA ILE A 310 13.80 3.48 0.46
C ILE A 310 13.48 3.87 -0.99
N ALA A 311 13.30 5.16 -1.26
CA ALA A 311 13.03 5.66 -2.62
C ALA A 311 14.18 5.30 -3.59
N GLY A 312 15.43 5.44 -3.14
CA GLY A 312 16.61 5.09 -3.92
C GLY A 312 16.67 3.61 -4.29
N ILE A 313 16.43 2.70 -3.34
CA ILE A 313 16.46 1.26 -3.61
C ILE A 313 15.24 0.80 -4.42
N ASP A 314 14.04 1.31 -4.15
CA ASP A 314 12.81 0.96 -4.89
C ASP A 314 12.93 1.36 -6.37
N ALA A 315 13.31 2.62 -6.65
CA ALA A 315 13.50 3.09 -8.01
C ALA A 315 14.59 2.28 -8.75
N LYS A 316 15.67 1.93 -8.05
CA LYS A 316 16.76 1.10 -8.59
C LYS A 316 16.30 -0.32 -8.94
N ILE A 317 15.53 -0.98 -8.05
CA ILE A 317 15.02 -2.33 -8.30
C ILE A 317 13.99 -2.31 -9.44
N LYS A 318 13.08 -1.34 -9.48
CA LYS A 318 12.10 -1.20 -10.56
C LYS A 318 12.77 -1.01 -11.92
N ARG A 319 13.75 -0.10 -12.00
CA ARG A 319 14.54 0.12 -13.21
C ARG A 319 15.28 -1.13 -13.69
N ARG A 320 15.75 -1.97 -12.77
CA ARG A 320 16.49 -3.21 -13.09
C ARG A 320 15.59 -4.38 -13.50
N HIS A 321 14.27 -4.28 -13.33
CA HIS A 321 13.31 -5.29 -13.81
C HIS A 321 12.25 -4.66 -14.72
N PRO A 322 12.65 -4.16 -15.91
CA PRO A 322 11.69 -3.63 -16.89
C PRO A 322 10.76 -4.71 -17.46
N HIS A 323 10.99 -5.98 -17.12
CA HIS A 323 10.13 -7.10 -17.46
C HIS A 323 9.02 -7.39 -16.45
N VAL A 324 9.14 -6.83 -15.23
CA VAL A 324 8.08 -6.87 -14.22
C VAL A 324 7.25 -5.60 -14.27
N TRP A 325 7.90 -4.44 -14.43
CA TRP A 325 7.26 -3.11 -14.36
C TRP A 325 7.19 -2.34 -15.68
N GLY A 326 7.63 -2.93 -16.78
CA GLY A 326 7.56 -2.34 -18.12
C GLY A 326 7.18 -3.38 -19.17
N ASP A 327 7.47 -3.09 -20.44
CA ASP A 327 6.99 -3.90 -21.57
C ASP A 327 7.98 -4.96 -22.05
N VAL A 328 9.12 -5.13 -21.36
CA VAL A 328 10.17 -6.05 -21.81
C VAL A 328 9.78 -7.50 -21.50
N LYS A 329 9.80 -8.37 -22.50
CA LYS A 329 9.62 -9.81 -22.27
C LYS A 329 10.98 -10.50 -22.10
N VAL A 330 11.05 -11.44 -21.17
CA VAL A 330 12.22 -12.31 -20.91
C VAL A 330 11.77 -13.77 -20.88
N HIS A 331 12.63 -14.68 -21.32
CA HIS A 331 12.31 -16.10 -21.50
C HIS A 331 12.99 -17.03 -20.49
N GLY A 332 13.70 -16.49 -19.49
CA GLY A 332 14.31 -17.29 -18.42
C GLY A 332 15.24 -16.49 -17.51
N ALA A 333 15.69 -17.12 -16.41
CA ALA A 333 16.53 -16.50 -15.40
C ALA A 333 17.89 -16.03 -15.95
N ASP A 334 18.52 -16.79 -16.85
CA ASP A 334 19.81 -16.42 -17.45
C ASP A 334 19.74 -15.14 -18.28
N GLU A 335 18.61 -14.93 -18.96
CA GLU A 335 18.37 -13.70 -19.74
C GLU A 335 18.19 -12.49 -18.81
N VAL A 336 17.52 -12.69 -17.67
CA VAL A 336 17.37 -11.67 -16.62
C VAL A 336 18.73 -11.29 -16.05
N LEU A 337 19.58 -12.27 -15.70
CA LEU A 337 20.92 -12.03 -15.16
C LEU A 337 21.80 -11.25 -16.15
N ASN A 338 21.83 -11.66 -17.42
CA ASN A 338 22.61 -10.96 -18.45
C ASN A 338 22.14 -9.52 -18.66
N ARG A 339 20.83 -9.26 -18.64
CA ARG A 339 20.29 -7.89 -18.73
C ARG A 339 20.58 -7.09 -17.47
N TRP A 340 20.49 -7.72 -16.30
CA TRP A 340 20.82 -7.08 -15.02
C TRP A 340 22.26 -6.57 -15.02
N GLU A 341 23.23 -7.40 -15.43
CA GLU A 341 24.62 -7.00 -15.52
C GLU A 341 24.84 -5.87 -16.52
N ARG A 342 24.20 -5.92 -17.70
CA ARG A 342 24.25 -4.81 -18.67
C ARG A 342 23.67 -3.50 -18.12
N LEU A 343 22.58 -3.56 -17.35
CA LEU A 343 22.00 -2.38 -16.70
C LEU A 343 22.93 -1.83 -15.61
N LYS A 344 23.61 -2.69 -14.85
CA LYS A 344 24.67 -2.26 -13.91
C LYS A 344 25.82 -1.58 -14.65
N GLU A 345 26.26 -2.11 -15.79
CA GLU A 345 27.32 -1.51 -16.60
C GLU A 345 26.92 -0.15 -17.17
N GLN A 346 25.68 -0.01 -17.66
CA GLN A 346 25.15 1.27 -18.16
C GLN A 346 25.02 2.32 -17.06
N GLU A 347 24.60 1.93 -15.86
CA GLU A 347 24.57 2.82 -14.68
C GLU A 347 25.97 3.30 -14.28
N ARG A 348 27.00 2.46 -14.52
CA ARG A 348 28.41 2.78 -14.27
C ARG A 348 29.09 3.49 -15.44
N ALA A 349 28.48 3.57 -16.63
CA ALA A 349 29.10 4.07 -17.86
C ALA A 349 29.38 5.60 -17.87
N GLY A 350 29.32 6.27 -16.73
CA GLY A 350 29.83 7.63 -16.50
C GLY A 350 30.88 7.74 -15.39
N GLU A 351 31.16 6.65 -14.65
CA GLU A 351 32.07 6.63 -13.51
C GLU A 351 32.84 5.29 -13.47
N GLY A 352 34.05 5.26 -14.07
CA GLY A 352 35.08 4.30 -13.68
C GLY A 352 35.27 3.00 -14.49
N SER A 353 36.35 2.30 -14.13
CA SER A 353 36.82 0.99 -14.64
C SER A 353 35.89 -0.18 -14.26
N MET A 354 36.00 -1.32 -14.95
CA MET A 354 35.27 -2.57 -14.64
C MET A 354 35.48 -3.06 -13.18
N LEU A 355 36.63 -2.72 -12.60
CA LEU A 355 36.98 -3.06 -11.22
C LEU A 355 36.45 -2.04 -10.20
N ASP A 356 35.92 -0.91 -10.66
CA ASP A 356 35.39 0.12 -9.78
C ASP A 356 34.08 -0.38 -9.14
N GLY A 357 33.91 -0.07 -7.85
CA GLY A 357 32.83 -0.60 -7.02
C GLY A 357 33.08 -2.00 -6.43
N VAL A 358 34.32 -2.52 -6.43
CA VAL A 358 34.73 -3.49 -5.40
C VAL A 358 35.21 -2.68 -4.19
N SER A 359 34.55 -2.85 -3.05
CA SER A 359 34.88 -2.07 -1.85
C SER A 359 36.29 -2.40 -1.38
N SER A 360 37.12 -1.37 -1.20
CA SER A 360 38.47 -1.51 -0.62
C SER A 360 38.42 -1.90 0.86
N ALA A 361 37.25 -1.88 1.49
CA ALA A 361 37.04 -2.35 2.85
C ALA A 361 36.80 -3.87 2.92
N GLN A 362 36.67 -4.57 1.78
CA GLN A 362 36.56 -6.03 1.78
C GLN A 362 37.89 -6.67 2.22
N PRO A 363 37.85 -7.84 2.88
CA PRO A 363 39.05 -8.63 3.09
C PRO A 363 39.78 -8.87 1.77
N ALA A 364 41.11 -8.76 1.76
CA ALA A 364 41.91 -8.81 0.53
C ALA A 364 41.65 -10.06 -0.32
N LEU A 365 41.34 -11.20 0.32
CA LEU A 365 41.01 -12.43 -0.39
C LEU A 365 39.65 -12.36 -1.11
N LEU A 366 38.64 -11.75 -0.49
CA LEU A 366 37.33 -11.54 -1.12
C LEU A 366 37.44 -10.51 -2.24
N GLN A 367 38.22 -9.44 -2.02
CA GLN A 367 38.50 -8.45 -3.03
C GLN A 367 39.18 -9.08 -4.26
N ALA A 368 40.20 -9.93 -4.03
CA ALA A 368 40.88 -10.68 -5.09
C ALA A 368 39.94 -11.66 -5.81
N TYR A 369 39.07 -12.34 -5.08
CA TYR A 369 38.06 -13.24 -5.65
C TYR A 369 37.08 -12.47 -6.55
N VAL A 370 36.50 -11.36 -6.08
CA VAL A 370 35.56 -10.54 -6.85
C VAL A 370 36.25 -9.90 -8.06
N TYR A 371 37.51 -9.48 -7.93
CA TYR A 371 38.30 -9.04 -9.07
C TYR A 371 38.45 -10.15 -10.10
N GLY A 372 38.89 -11.34 -9.67
CA GLY A 372 38.97 -12.54 -10.52
C GLY A 372 37.67 -12.83 -11.27
N GLU A 373 36.55 -12.84 -10.54
CA GLU A 373 35.23 -13.09 -11.13
C GLU A 373 34.83 -12.04 -12.17
N ARG A 374 35.19 -10.76 -11.95
CA ARG A 374 34.90 -9.68 -12.90
C ARG A 374 35.78 -9.75 -14.15
N VAL A 375 37.08 -10.01 -13.99
CA VAL A 375 38.02 -10.08 -15.13
C VAL A 375 37.81 -11.35 -15.96
N ALA A 376 37.37 -12.45 -15.34
CA ALA A 376 37.01 -13.68 -16.05
C ALA A 376 35.88 -13.47 -17.06
N ARG A 377 34.94 -12.55 -16.78
CA ARG A 377 33.81 -12.23 -17.66
C ARG A 377 34.23 -11.62 -19.00
N VAL A 378 35.41 -11.01 -19.09
CA VAL A 378 36.00 -10.52 -20.35
C VAL A 378 37.06 -11.46 -20.91
N GLY A 379 37.12 -12.69 -20.42
CA GLY A 379 38.08 -13.71 -20.85
C GLY A 379 39.48 -13.53 -20.27
N PHE A 380 39.63 -12.67 -19.26
CA PHE A 380 40.88 -12.53 -18.50
C PHE A 380 40.82 -13.45 -17.28
N ASP A 381 40.89 -14.76 -17.53
CA ASP A 381 41.01 -15.80 -16.49
C ASP A 381 42.03 -16.86 -16.91
N TRP A 382 42.51 -17.62 -15.94
CA TRP A 382 43.48 -18.68 -16.14
C TRP A 382 42.79 -19.97 -16.56
N SER A 383 43.29 -20.62 -17.61
CA SER A 383 42.68 -21.85 -18.13
C SER A 383 42.99 -23.07 -17.25
N ARG A 384 44.06 -23.01 -16.46
CA ARG A 384 44.53 -24.08 -15.59
C ARG A 384 45.10 -23.50 -14.30
N ALA A 385 44.79 -24.12 -13.16
CA ALA A 385 45.31 -23.70 -11.85
C ALA A 385 46.84 -23.64 -11.76
N ALA A 386 47.55 -24.43 -12.59
CA ALA A 386 49.01 -24.39 -12.70
C ALA A 386 49.54 -23.03 -13.20
N GLU A 387 48.80 -22.34 -14.08
CA GLU A 387 49.20 -21.06 -14.66
C GLU A 387 49.18 -19.94 -13.60
N VAL A 388 48.21 -20.00 -12.67
CA VAL A 388 48.16 -19.13 -11.48
C VAL A 388 49.38 -19.33 -10.59
N ALA A 389 49.72 -20.60 -10.30
CA ALA A 389 50.82 -20.95 -9.42
C ALA A 389 52.20 -20.59 -10.01
N GLU A 390 52.33 -20.59 -11.33
CA GLU A 390 53.53 -20.09 -12.03
C GLU A 390 53.63 -18.57 -11.94
N LYS A 391 52.51 -17.85 -12.14
CA LYS A 391 52.53 -16.38 -12.07
C LYS A 391 52.80 -15.86 -10.67
N VAL A 392 52.26 -16.50 -9.64
CA VAL A 392 52.60 -16.18 -8.24
C VAL A 392 54.08 -16.41 -7.95
N ARG A 393 54.68 -17.47 -8.51
CA ARG A 393 56.12 -17.75 -8.37
C ARG A 393 57.03 -16.75 -9.09
N GLU A 394 56.53 -16.05 -10.10
CA GLU A 394 57.28 -15.02 -10.84
C GLU A 394 57.39 -13.71 -10.03
N GLU A 395 56.39 -13.42 -9.19
CA GLU A 395 56.29 -12.17 -8.40
C GLU A 395 56.83 -12.32 -6.96
N LEU A 396 57.28 -13.53 -6.58
CA LEU A 396 57.96 -13.86 -5.32
C LEU A 396 59.49 -13.87 -5.52
#